data_AF-A0A2A3AGR1-F1
#
_entry.id   AF-A0A2A3AGR1-F1
#
_cell.length_a   1.000
_cell.length_b   1.000
_cell.length_c   1.000
_cell.angle_alpha   90.00
_cell.angle_beta   90.00
_cell.angle_gamma   90.00
#
_symmetry.space_group_name_H-M   'P 1'
#
loop_
_entity.id
_entity.type
_entity.pdbx_description
1 polymer ?
#
loop_
_entity_poly.entity_id
_entity_poly.type
_entity_poly.pdbx_seq_one_letter_code
_entity_poly.pdbx_strand_id
1 'polypeptide(L)'
;MILKWSEEQLQNHVISTARALGWIHYHTHNSRRSPVGFPDLVLVHPEKKICLVRELKTEKGRFRPMQQDWLDGLKSAGIDAGVWRPSDVVSQRVQLELSAGTSYGSGYVQRYMTGVPNSQGVKP
;
A
#
# COMPACT_ATOMS: atom_id res chain seq x y z
N MET A 1 9.20 16.13 0.35
CA MET A 1 8.88 16.34 1.79
C MET A 1 8.77 14.97 2.44
N ILE A 2 9.33 14.75 3.64
CA ILE A 2 9.23 13.47 4.35
C ILE A 2 8.30 13.66 5.55
N LEU A 3 7.21 12.90 5.60
CA LEU A 3 6.34 12.82 6.78
C LEU A 3 6.97 11.91 7.83
N LYS A 4 7.14 12.39 9.07
CA LYS A 4 7.66 11.60 10.19
C LYS A 4 6.52 10.90 10.96
N TRP A 5 5.68 10.15 10.25
CA TRP A 5 4.60 9.39 10.89
C TRP A 5 5.12 8.08 11.49
N SER A 6 4.59 7.73 12.66
CA SER A 6 4.69 6.37 13.21
C SER A 6 3.89 5.38 12.35
N GLU A 7 4.11 4.08 12.57
CA GLU A 7 3.30 3.01 11.96
C GLU A 7 1.82 3.15 12.33
N GLU A 8 1.52 3.48 13.59
CA GLU A 8 0.15 3.70 14.05
C GLU A 8 -0.52 4.90 13.37
N GLN A 9 0.20 6.03 13.21
CA GLN A 9 -0.32 7.20 12.51
C GLN A 9 -0.61 6.89 11.03
N LEU A 10 0.31 6.18 10.38
CA LEU A 10 0.10 5.70 9.01
C LEU A 10 -1.11 4.77 8.93
N GLN A 11 -1.22 3.81 9.85
CA GLN A 11 -2.34 2.87 9.91
C GLN A 11 -3.68 3.59 10.06
N ASN A 12 -3.79 4.53 10.99
CA ASN A 12 -5.02 5.29 11.22
C ASN A 12 -5.41 6.12 9.98
N HIS A 13 -4.43 6.73 9.31
CA HIS A 13 -4.68 7.46 8.07
C HIS A 13 -5.18 6.53 6.94
N VAL A 14 -4.52 5.38 6.76
CA VAL A 14 -4.90 4.38 5.75
C VAL A 14 -6.31 3.85 6.01
N ILE A 15 -6.60 3.41 7.24
CA ILE A 15 -7.91 2.84 7.61
C ILE A 15 -9.02 3.86 7.45
N SER A 16 -8.83 5.11 7.91
CA SER A 16 -9.84 6.16 7.76
C SER A 16 -10.14 6.44 6.29
N THR A 17 -9.10 6.53 5.45
CA THR A 17 -9.23 6.73 4.00
C THR A 17 -9.92 5.54 3.32
N ALA A 18 -9.52 4.31 3.65
CA ALA A 18 -10.09 3.09 3.09
C ALA A 18 -11.60 2.98 3.42
N ARG A 19 -11.99 3.23 4.68
CA ARG A 19 -13.40 3.24 5.10
C ARG A 19 -14.23 4.27 4.35
N ALA A 20 -13.69 5.48 4.18
CA ALA A 20 -14.37 6.54 3.43
C ALA A 20 -14.60 6.16 1.95
N LEU A 21 -13.78 5.27 1.41
CA LEU A 21 -13.83 4.78 0.03
C LEU A 21 -14.55 3.43 -0.11
N GLY A 22 -15.25 2.94 0.93
CA GLY A 22 -16.05 1.72 0.86
C GLY A 22 -15.28 0.41 1.05
N TRP A 23 -14.04 0.48 1.52
CA TRP A 23 -13.26 -0.72 1.86
C TRP A 23 -13.63 -1.23 3.26
N ILE A 24 -13.70 -2.55 3.39
CA ILE A 24 -13.60 -3.23 4.68
C ILE A 24 -12.15 -3.59 4.94
N HIS A 25 -11.76 -3.69 6.21
CA HIS A 25 -10.39 -3.99 6.59
C HIS A 25 -10.32 -4.97 7.75
N TYR A 26 -9.21 -5.70 7.81
CA TYR A 26 -8.75 -6.43 8.98
C TYR A 26 -7.35 -5.95 9.33
N HIS A 27 -7.10 -5.75 10.62
CA HIS A 27 -5.77 -5.52 11.16
C HIS A 27 -5.64 -6.24 12.50
N THR A 28 -4.47 -6.85 12.74
CA THR A 28 -4.25 -7.65 13.94
C THR A 28 -3.85 -6.76 15.11
N HIS A 29 -4.76 -6.49 16.04
CA HIS A 29 -4.44 -5.70 17.25
C HIS A 29 -3.47 -6.41 18.22
N ASN A 30 -3.46 -7.76 18.24
CA ASN A 30 -2.58 -8.55 19.10
C ASN A 30 -2.22 -9.88 18.42
N SER A 31 -0.97 -10.00 17.98
CA SER A 31 -0.47 -11.16 17.22
C SER A 31 0.22 -12.23 18.08
N ARG A 32 0.22 -12.11 19.42
CA ARG A 32 0.98 -13.01 20.32
C ARG A 32 0.58 -14.48 20.26
N ARG A 33 -0.56 -14.81 19.64
CA ARG A 33 -1.07 -16.18 19.48
C ARG A 33 -1.26 -16.58 18.00
N SER A 34 -0.65 -15.83 17.08
CA SER A 34 -0.77 -16.04 15.65
C SER A 34 0.61 -16.39 15.05
N PRO A 35 0.65 -17.05 13.88
CA PRO A 35 1.88 -17.15 13.10
C PRO A 35 2.51 -15.77 12.91
N VAL A 36 3.80 -15.68 13.19
CA VAL A 36 4.51 -14.40 13.17
C VAL A 36 4.71 -13.89 11.74
N GLY A 37 4.75 -12.57 11.59
CA GLY A 37 5.12 -11.91 10.33
C GLY A 37 3.99 -11.75 9.32
N PHE A 38 2.74 -12.14 9.63
CA PHE A 38 1.61 -11.80 8.78
C PHE A 38 1.49 -10.27 8.63
N PRO A 39 1.18 -9.75 7.42
CA PRO A 39 1.15 -8.31 7.19
C PRO A 39 0.12 -7.56 8.03
N ASP A 40 0.38 -6.29 8.30
CA ASP A 40 -0.46 -5.46 9.18
C ASP A 40 -1.92 -5.33 8.74
N LEU A 41 -2.16 -5.13 7.44
CA LEU A 41 -3.48 -4.84 6.88
C LEU A 41 -3.90 -5.82 5.78
N VAL A 42 -5.16 -6.25 5.86
CA VAL A 42 -5.92 -6.81 4.73
C VAL A 42 -7.08 -5.87 4.44
N LEU A 43 -7.19 -5.41 3.20
CA LEU A 43 -8.20 -4.46 2.74
C LEU A 43 -9.00 -5.11 1.62
N VAL A 44 -10.33 -5.13 1.72
CA VAL A 44 -11.20 -5.71 0.70
C VAL A 44 -12.24 -4.67 0.27
N HIS A 45 -12.35 -4.45 -1.04
CA HIS A 45 -13.45 -3.68 -1.61
C HIS A 45 -14.44 -4.64 -2.28
N PRO A 46 -15.59 -4.93 -1.65
CA PRO A 46 -16.51 -5.97 -2.13
C PRO A 46 -17.11 -5.65 -3.51
N GLU A 47 -17.50 -4.40 -3.74
CA GLU A 47 -18.11 -3.99 -5.01
C GLU A 47 -17.11 -4.04 -6.18
N LYS A 48 -15.89 -3.53 -5.98
CA LYS A 48 -14.84 -3.54 -7.00
C LYS A 48 -14.13 -4.90 -7.12
N LYS A 49 -14.33 -5.81 -6.16
CA LYS A 49 -13.71 -7.15 -6.09
C LYS A 49 -12.17 -7.10 -6.02
N ILE A 50 -11.61 -6.16 -5.26
CA ILE A 50 -10.16 -6.06 -5.01
C ILE A 50 -9.84 -6.42 -3.56
N CYS A 51 -8.73 -7.11 -3.39
CA CYS A 51 -8.10 -7.37 -2.11
C CYS A 51 -6.66 -6.83 -2.15
N LEU A 52 -6.30 -5.98 -1.19
CA LEU A 52 -4.94 -5.50 -0.97
C LEU A 52 -4.44 -6.03 0.37
N VAL A 53 -3.21 -6.53 0.40
CA VAL A 53 -2.51 -6.84 1.65
C VAL A 53 -1.32 -5.88 1.78
N ARG A 54 -1.20 -5.21 2.92
CA ARG A 54 -0.20 -4.16 3.11
C ARG A 54 0.50 -4.30 4.45
N GLU A 55 1.82 -4.37 4.40
CA GLU A 55 2.69 -4.14 5.55
C GLU A 55 2.94 -2.64 5.69
N LEU A 56 2.78 -2.10 6.89
CA LEU A 56 3.02 -0.69 7.18
C LEU A 56 4.35 -0.54 7.88
N LYS A 57 5.14 0.45 7.45
CA LYS A 57 6.40 0.79 8.11
C LYS A 57 6.53 2.28 8.30
N THR A 58 7.25 2.67 9.35
CA THR A 58 7.83 4.02 9.40
C THR A 58 8.73 4.24 8.19
N GLU A 59 9.07 5.49 7.85
CA GLU A 59 9.91 5.77 6.68
C GLU A 59 11.23 4.98 6.67
N LYS A 60 11.84 4.77 7.84
CA LYS A 60 13.09 4.02 8.01
C LYS A 60 12.92 2.65 8.67
N GLY A 61 11.68 2.19 8.85
CA GLY A 61 11.36 0.92 9.49
C GLY A 61 11.93 -0.27 8.71
N ARG A 62 12.56 -1.19 9.44
CA ARG A 62 13.19 -2.40 8.87
C ARG A 62 12.18 -3.53 8.73
N PHE A 63 12.42 -4.39 7.74
CA PHE A 63 11.68 -5.63 7.54
C PHE A 63 12.23 -6.75 8.41
N ARG A 64 11.31 -7.58 8.94
CA ARG A 64 11.67 -8.88 9.48
C ARG A 64 11.64 -9.91 8.34
N PRO A 65 12.57 -10.88 8.27
CA PRO A 65 12.60 -11.88 7.20
C PRO A 65 11.26 -12.58 6.99
N MET A 66 10.59 -12.99 8.07
CA MET A 66 9.30 -13.68 7.98
C MET A 66 8.17 -12.83 7.38
N GLN A 67 8.24 -11.50 7.47
CA GLN A 67 7.28 -10.61 6.80
C GLN A 67 7.49 -10.62 5.29
N GLN A 68 8.75 -10.71 4.85
CA GLN A 68 9.09 -10.84 3.44
C GLN A 68 8.56 -12.15 2.87
N ASP A 69 8.73 -13.27 3.58
CA ASP A 69 8.22 -14.58 3.17
C ASP A 69 6.69 -14.56 2.95
N TRP A 70 5.94 -13.92 3.85
CA TRP A 70 4.49 -13.74 3.67
C TRP A 70 4.15 -12.88 2.45
N LEU A 71 4.81 -11.73 2.28
CA LEU A 71 4.55 -10.85 1.14
C LEU A 71 4.84 -11.56 -0.20
N ASP A 72 5.92 -12.33 -0.26
CA ASP A 72 6.30 -13.04 -1.49
C ASP A 72 5.34 -14.21 -1.76
N GLY A 73 4.97 -14.98 -0.73
CA GLY A 73 3.96 -16.04 -0.86
C GLY A 73 2.59 -15.50 -1.32
N LEU A 74 2.15 -14.36 -0.77
CA LEU A 74 0.91 -13.70 -1.19
C LEU A 74 0.95 -13.24 -2.65
N LYS A 75 2.06 -12.62 -3.08
CA LYS A 75 2.24 -12.24 -4.49
C LYS A 75 2.24 -13.44 -5.41
N SER A 76 2.92 -14.53 -5.04
CA SER A 76 2.93 -15.78 -5.81
C SER A 76 1.54 -16.42 -5.91
N ALA A 77 0.68 -16.20 -4.92
CA ALA A 77 -0.72 -16.61 -4.95
C ALA A 77 -1.64 -15.65 -5.75
N GLY A 78 -1.08 -14.62 -6.39
CA GLY A 78 -1.84 -13.63 -7.16
C GLY A 78 -2.54 -12.56 -6.33
N ILE A 79 -2.20 -12.43 -5.04
CA ILE A 79 -2.73 -11.38 -4.17
C ILE A 79 -1.87 -10.13 -4.30
N ASP A 80 -2.51 -8.97 -4.45
CA ASP A 80 -1.81 -7.69 -4.42
C ASP A 80 -1.30 -7.41 -3.01
N ALA A 81 -0.03 -7.77 -2.76
CA ALA A 81 0.65 -7.60 -1.49
C ALA A 81 1.86 -6.67 -1.62
N GLY A 82 2.02 -5.75 -0.67
CA GLY A 82 3.07 -4.74 -0.74
C GLY A 82 3.31 -4.00 0.56
N VAL A 83 4.11 -2.95 0.46
CA VAL A 83 4.53 -2.13 1.60
C VAL A 83 4.04 -0.71 1.37
N TRP A 84 3.56 -0.08 2.43
CA TRP A 84 3.35 1.36 2.49
C TRP A 84 4.17 2.02 3.59
N ARG A 85 4.67 3.21 3.27
CA ARG A 85 5.41 4.13 4.12
C ARG A 85 4.77 5.52 4.07
N PRO A 86 5.13 6.44 4.99
CA PRO A 86 4.63 7.81 4.93
C PRO A 86 4.92 8.51 3.59
N SER A 87 6.03 8.21 2.93
CA SER A 87 6.32 8.71 1.57
C SER A 87 5.32 8.24 0.50
N ASP A 88 4.68 7.08 0.66
CA ASP A 88 3.60 6.61 -0.23
C ASP A 88 2.31 7.43 -0.06
N VAL A 89 2.09 8.01 1.12
CA VAL A 89 0.99 8.96 1.37
C VAL A 89 1.33 10.32 0.73
N VAL A 90 2.58 10.80 0.88
CA VAL A 90 3.03 12.07 0.28
C VAL A 90 2.98 12.03 -1.24
N SER A 91 3.39 10.91 -1.83
CA SER A 91 3.35 10.69 -3.29
C SER A 91 1.95 10.35 -3.81
N GLN A 92 0.94 10.29 -2.93
CA GLN A 92 -0.45 9.94 -3.22
C GLN A 92 -0.66 8.48 -3.69
N ARG A 93 0.36 7.62 -3.62
CA ARG A 93 0.24 6.21 -4.02
C ARG A 93 -0.83 5.48 -3.19
N VAL A 94 -0.89 5.71 -1.88
CA VAL A 94 -1.92 5.10 -1.01
C VAL A 94 -3.33 5.48 -1.47
N GLN A 95 -3.56 6.76 -1.72
CA GLN A 95 -4.85 7.29 -2.14
C GLN A 95 -5.23 6.80 -3.54
N LEU A 96 -4.26 6.73 -4.45
CA LEU A 96 -4.45 6.17 -5.78
C LEU A 96 -4.81 4.68 -5.71
N GLU A 97 -4.10 3.89 -4.90
CA GLU A 97 -4.41 2.46 -4.75
C GLU A 97 -5.80 2.21 -4.15
N LEU A 98 -6.17 2.99 -3.13
CA LEU A 98 -7.49 2.90 -2.48
C LEU A 98 -8.63 3.45 -3.35
N SER A 99 -8.39 4.48 -4.18
CA SER A 99 -9.41 5.04 -5.07
C SER A 99 -9.58 4.21 -6.35
N ALA A 100 -8.48 3.75 -6.93
CA ALA A 100 -8.47 3.01 -8.19
C ALA A 100 -8.85 1.54 -8.00
N GLY A 101 -8.64 0.94 -6.83
CA GLY A 101 -8.92 -0.48 -6.61
C GLY A 101 -8.02 -1.36 -7.49
N THR A 102 -6.71 -1.32 -7.26
CA THR A 102 -5.74 -1.35 -8.36
C THR A 102 -5.54 -2.64 -9.17
N SER A 103 -5.35 -2.38 -10.47
CA SER A 103 -4.28 -2.82 -11.38
C SER A 103 -4.16 -4.28 -11.83
N TYR A 104 -4.84 -5.25 -11.23
CA TYR A 104 -5.01 -6.55 -11.90
C TYR A 104 -6.26 -6.54 -12.79
N GLY A 105 -6.20 -5.73 -13.83
CA GLY A 105 -7.24 -5.59 -14.85
C GLY A 105 -7.42 -4.13 -15.31
N SER A 106 -6.90 -3.81 -16.49
CA SER A 106 -7.16 -2.59 -17.28
C SER A 106 -6.36 -1.32 -16.92
N GLY A 107 -5.24 -1.14 -17.63
CA GLY A 107 -4.92 0.09 -18.38
C GLY A 107 -4.65 1.42 -17.66
N TYR A 108 -4.82 1.53 -16.35
CA TYR A 108 -4.77 2.84 -15.67
C TYR A 108 -3.34 3.31 -15.32
N VAL A 109 -2.40 2.38 -15.10
CA VAL A 109 -1.03 2.71 -14.64
C VAL A 109 -0.20 3.44 -15.71
N GLN A 110 -0.47 3.21 -17.00
CA GLN A 110 0.29 3.83 -18.08
C GLN A 110 0.07 5.35 -18.17
N ARG A 111 -1.09 5.86 -17.73
CA ARG A 111 -1.49 7.25 -17.99
C ARG A 111 -0.90 8.27 -17.00
N TYR A 112 -0.42 7.82 -15.84
CA TYR A 112 0.09 8.70 -14.78
C TYR A 112 1.63 8.70 -14.66
N MET A 113 2.34 7.83 -15.38
CA MET A 113 3.82 7.82 -15.41
C MET A 113 4.43 8.67 -16.53
N THR A 114 3.67 9.15 -17.50
CA THR A 114 4.19 9.97 -18.63
C THR A 114 4.23 11.47 -18.36
N GLY A 115 3.94 11.91 -17.12
CA GLY A 115 3.74 13.33 -16.76
C GLY A 115 4.93 14.03 -16.08
N VAL A 116 6.12 13.44 -16.02
CA VAL A 116 7.31 14.13 -15.49
C VAL A 116 7.92 15.00 -16.60
N PRO A 117 7.97 16.34 -16.47
CA PRO A 117 8.60 17.19 -17.48
C PRO A 117 10.11 16.92 -17.48
N ASN A 118 10.65 16.50 -18.62
CA ASN A 118 12.08 16.53 -18.87
C ASN A 118 12.48 17.99 -19.12
N SER A 119 13.02 18.67 -18.10
CA SER A 119 13.68 19.95 -18.27
C SER A 119 15.19 19.74 -18.41
N GLN A 120 15.72 20.25 -19.54
CA GLN A 120 17.11 20.49 -19.99
C GLN A 120 17.29 19.85 -21.38
N GLY A 121 17.58 20.52 -22.48
CA GLY A 121 17.98 21.89 -22.79
C GLY A 121 18.18 21.96 -24.32
N VAL A 122 18.16 23.16 -24.86
CA VAL A 122 17.83 23.54 -26.24
C VAL A 122 18.94 23.24 -27.29
N LYS A 123 18.45 22.92 -28.50
CA LYS A 123 19.11 22.76 -29.83
C LYS A 123 19.73 24.08 -30.37
N PRO A 124 20.50 24.13 -31.49
CA PRO A 124 20.27 23.46 -32.80
C PRO A 124 20.93 22.10 -32.98
#